data_AF-H3ZR70-F1
#
_entry.id   AF-H3ZR70-F1
#
_cell.length_a   1.000
_cell.length_b   1.000
_cell.length_c   1.000
_cell.angle_alpha   90.00
_cell.angle_beta   90.00
_cell.angle_gamma   90.00
#
_symmetry.space_group_name_H-M   'P 1'
#
loop_
_entity.id
_entity.type
_entity.pdbx_description
1 polymer ?
#
loop_
_entity_poly.entity_id
_entity_poly.type
_entity_poly.pdbx_seq_one_letter_code
_entity_poly.pdbx_strand_id
1 'polypeptide(L)'
;MGRLRERERRKRIIIGASIIAVVLIAVVIGVYTTYQNRATKQLQEAKLAKIKEVNKYFTGELENDTMKVQLIEQINQAQSIEELEKINVKAIAEQRKAQLEQERLEKELQQAKSTKLSQIEQSFELLLSQPLPEDIKSEAIQTLNQLKEKVNSAKTKDEVSLIDPNPYLLELWRKYYYYLIDTTPTQKVILKKGTEKSIYTKAEAKYMLSKVTDFTELLQYAIEKAEMVQVALVLPRENVNGAFLSSGDKIKIFAQINSTSVQKIADEGYVNMVFFLTDAGVIAVSESQQETKNIATSSETSYSDQYSEEYAPGDQSISYQQNKDESHSTTQSSSQTISASYSYNVALNEILKAIAANKIAAADEVKAQLARYKWKVVDLEQSTGLLATEPNAEVLVIVEVPAEFVEDILRYRDALYITKIAG
;
A
#
# COMPACT_ATOMS: atom_id res chain seq x y z
N MET A 1 10.48 -106.02 -88.85
CA MET A 1 9.60 -105.65 -87.71
C MET A 1 10.43 -105.42 -86.44
N GLY A 2 11.13 -104.28 -86.29
CA GLY A 2 12.06 -104.07 -85.15
C GLY A 2 12.04 -102.71 -84.47
N ARG A 3 11.44 -101.66 -85.07
CA ARG A 3 11.53 -100.27 -84.54
C ARG A 3 10.32 -99.79 -83.72
N LEU A 4 9.24 -100.57 -83.63
CA LEU A 4 8.03 -100.20 -82.89
C LEU A 4 8.00 -100.75 -81.45
N ARG A 5 8.62 -101.92 -81.19
CA ARG A 5 8.60 -102.58 -79.87
C ARG A 5 9.56 -101.97 -78.83
N GLU A 6 10.66 -101.34 -79.22
CA GLU A 6 11.59 -100.67 -78.28
C GLU A 6 11.06 -99.33 -77.76
N ARG A 7 10.30 -98.59 -78.57
CA ARG A 7 9.67 -97.33 -78.15
C ARG A 7 8.59 -97.55 -77.09
N GLU A 8 7.89 -98.68 -77.13
CA GLU A 8 6.86 -99.01 -76.13
C GLU A 8 7.43 -99.50 -74.79
N ARG A 9 8.56 -100.23 -74.79
CA ARG A 9 9.23 -100.63 -73.53
C ARG A 9 9.86 -99.41 -72.82
N ARG A 10 10.50 -98.51 -73.56
CA ARG A 10 11.03 -97.25 -72.98
C ARG A 10 9.92 -96.34 -72.48
N LYS A 11 8.79 -96.22 -73.20
CA LYS A 11 7.61 -95.49 -72.69
C LYS A 11 7.07 -96.08 -71.39
N ARG A 12 6.96 -97.41 -71.26
CA ARG A 12 6.47 -98.06 -70.03
C ARG A 12 7.40 -97.88 -68.83
N ILE A 13 8.72 -97.89 -69.03
CA ILE A 13 9.70 -97.64 -67.96
C ILE A 13 9.69 -96.17 -67.53
N ILE A 14 9.61 -95.23 -68.48
CA ILE A 14 9.54 -93.79 -68.18
C ILE A 14 8.23 -93.42 -67.48
N ILE A 15 7.10 -94.00 -67.91
CA ILE A 15 5.79 -93.81 -67.27
C ILE A 15 5.77 -94.44 -65.87
N GLY A 16 6.34 -95.64 -65.69
CA GLY A 16 6.47 -96.26 -64.38
C GLY A 16 7.36 -95.47 -63.42
N ALA A 17 8.49 -94.94 -63.90
CA ALA A 17 9.39 -94.11 -63.10
C ALA A 17 8.79 -92.75 -62.72
N SER A 18 7.99 -92.12 -63.60
CA SER A 18 7.33 -90.85 -63.28
C SER A 18 6.24 -91.02 -62.23
N ILE A 19 5.49 -92.13 -62.26
CA ILE A 19 4.48 -92.44 -61.24
C ILE A 19 5.14 -92.63 -59.86
N ILE A 20 6.26 -93.35 -59.79
CA ILE A 20 7.01 -93.54 -58.54
C ILE A 20 7.58 -92.20 -58.02
N ALA A 21 8.09 -91.35 -58.90
CA ALA A 21 8.57 -90.01 -58.53
C ALA A 21 7.43 -89.12 -57.98
N VAL A 22 6.25 -89.15 -58.60
CA VAL A 22 5.07 -88.41 -58.13
C VAL A 22 4.59 -88.91 -56.76
N VAL A 23 4.61 -90.23 -56.53
CA VAL A 23 4.24 -90.82 -55.23
C VAL A 23 5.26 -90.42 -54.14
N LEU A 24 6.56 -90.46 -54.43
CA LEU A 24 7.59 -89.99 -53.51
C LEU A 24 7.44 -88.51 -53.16
N ILE A 25 7.19 -87.66 -54.15
CA ILE A 25 6.93 -86.23 -53.94
C ILE A 25 5.68 -86.04 -53.07
N ALA A 26 4.60 -86.78 -53.31
CA ALA A 26 3.38 -86.71 -52.50
C ALA A 26 3.60 -87.14 -51.04
N VAL A 27 4.40 -88.19 -50.79
CA VAL A 27 4.77 -88.63 -49.43
C VAL A 27 5.65 -87.59 -48.73
N VAL A 28 6.65 -87.03 -49.43
CA VAL A 28 7.51 -85.97 -48.87
C VAL A 28 6.68 -84.72 -48.55
N ILE A 29 5.75 -84.33 -49.43
CA ILE A 29 4.81 -83.23 -49.16
C ILE A 29 3.91 -83.56 -47.97
N GLY A 30 3.37 -84.78 -47.86
CA GLY A 30 2.52 -85.20 -46.73
C GLY A 30 3.25 -85.22 -45.37
N VAL A 31 4.50 -85.70 -45.34
CA VAL A 31 5.34 -85.69 -44.13
C VAL A 31 5.77 -84.26 -43.80
N TYR A 32 6.13 -83.45 -44.80
CA TYR A 32 6.53 -82.06 -44.60
C TYR A 32 5.36 -81.18 -44.12
N THR A 33 4.16 -81.36 -44.67
CA THR A 33 2.95 -80.63 -44.27
C THR A 33 2.48 -81.00 -42.87
N THR A 34 2.57 -82.26 -42.46
CA THR A 34 2.22 -82.68 -41.09
C THR A 34 3.23 -82.17 -40.06
N TYR A 35 4.53 -82.15 -40.38
CA TYR A 35 5.57 -81.57 -39.53
C TYR A 35 5.43 -80.04 -39.43
N GLN A 36 5.25 -79.32 -40.54
CA GLN A 36 5.00 -77.87 -40.54
C GLN A 36 3.72 -77.52 -39.77
N ASN A 37 2.65 -78.30 -39.92
CA ASN A 37 1.39 -78.06 -39.21
C ASN A 37 1.52 -78.21 -37.69
N ARG A 38 2.47 -79.03 -37.19
CA ARG A 38 2.77 -79.10 -35.76
C ARG A 38 3.58 -77.91 -35.29
N ALA A 39 4.62 -77.54 -36.02
CA ALA A 39 5.47 -76.38 -35.68
C ALA A 39 4.70 -75.06 -35.69
N THR A 40 3.82 -74.86 -36.68
CA THR A 40 2.95 -73.67 -36.78
C THR A 40 1.93 -73.59 -35.65
N LYS A 41 1.33 -74.72 -35.25
CA LYS A 41 0.43 -74.79 -34.08
C LYS A 41 1.15 -74.46 -32.78
N GLN A 42 2.33 -75.05 -32.55
CA GLN A 42 3.15 -74.76 -31.36
C GLN A 42 3.56 -73.28 -31.30
N LEU A 43 3.93 -72.69 -32.44
CA LEU A 43 4.22 -71.26 -32.53
C LEU A 43 2.98 -70.41 -32.22
N GLN A 44 1.80 -70.75 -32.74
CA GLN A 44 0.55 -70.02 -32.44
C GLN A 44 0.17 -70.12 -30.96
N GLU A 45 0.28 -71.29 -30.35
CA GLU A 45 0.03 -71.48 -28.92
C GLU A 45 1.02 -70.68 -28.06
N ALA A 46 2.30 -70.68 -28.45
CA ALA A 46 3.33 -69.86 -27.80
C ALA A 46 3.05 -68.36 -27.94
N LYS A 47 2.61 -67.88 -29.13
CA LYS A 47 2.18 -66.49 -29.33
C LYS A 47 1.01 -66.12 -28.42
N LEU A 48 -0.02 -66.96 -28.33
CA LEU A 48 -1.17 -66.72 -27.46
C LEU A 48 -0.79 -66.71 -25.98
N ALA A 49 0.09 -67.61 -25.54
CA ALA A 49 0.61 -67.61 -24.17
C ALA A 49 1.41 -66.32 -23.88
N LYS A 50 2.20 -65.86 -24.85
CA LYS A 50 2.97 -64.62 -24.75
C LYS A 50 2.07 -63.39 -24.70
N ILE A 51 1.03 -63.32 -25.53
CA ILE A 51 0.01 -62.26 -25.49
C ILE A 51 -0.72 -62.25 -24.13
N LYS A 52 -1.03 -63.41 -23.55
CA LYS A 52 -1.58 -63.49 -22.18
C LYS A 52 -0.60 -62.94 -21.15
N GLU A 53 0.70 -63.19 -21.31
CA GLU A 53 1.75 -62.59 -20.48
C GLU A 53 1.76 -61.05 -20.61
N VAL A 54 1.64 -60.51 -21.84
CA VAL A 54 1.51 -59.07 -22.08
C VAL A 54 0.30 -58.50 -21.34
N ASN A 55 -0.87 -59.11 -21.52
CA ASN A 55 -2.10 -58.65 -20.87
C ASN A 55 -2.06 -58.75 -19.34
N LYS A 56 -1.22 -59.64 -18.78
CA LYS A 56 -1.01 -59.76 -17.34
C LYS A 56 -0.18 -58.59 -16.78
N TYR A 57 0.86 -58.17 -17.49
CA TYR A 57 1.76 -57.10 -17.01
C TYR A 57 1.30 -55.69 -17.42
N PHE A 58 0.62 -55.55 -18.55
CA PHE A 58 0.04 -54.30 -19.05
C PHE A 58 -1.43 -54.15 -18.61
N THR A 59 -1.60 -53.85 -17.32
CA THR A 59 -2.88 -53.61 -16.64
C THR A 59 -2.91 -52.21 -16.02
N GLY A 60 -4.10 -51.69 -15.70
CA GLY A 60 -4.27 -50.36 -15.10
C GLY A 60 -3.84 -49.24 -16.04
N GLU A 61 -2.94 -48.37 -15.60
CA GLU A 61 -2.42 -47.24 -16.40
C GLU A 61 -1.70 -47.68 -17.69
N LEU A 62 -1.24 -48.93 -17.75
CA LEU A 62 -0.60 -49.51 -18.94
C LEU A 62 -1.57 -50.24 -19.88
N GLU A 63 -2.84 -50.37 -19.53
CA GLU A 63 -3.79 -51.22 -20.27
C GLU A 63 -4.00 -50.76 -21.72
N ASN A 64 -3.97 -49.45 -21.94
CA ASN A 64 -4.13 -48.79 -23.24
C ASN A 64 -2.83 -48.15 -23.74
N ASP A 65 -1.67 -48.50 -23.17
CA ASP A 65 -0.38 -47.95 -23.58
C ASP A 65 -0.01 -48.42 -25.01
N THR A 66 0.55 -47.52 -25.82
CA THR A 66 0.98 -47.83 -27.19
C THR A 66 2.05 -48.91 -27.25
N MET A 67 2.89 -49.04 -26.20
CA MET A 67 3.86 -50.12 -26.03
C MET A 67 3.18 -51.49 -26.00
N LYS A 68 1.99 -51.62 -25.39
CA LYS A 68 1.25 -52.89 -25.36
C LYS A 68 0.87 -53.35 -26.77
N VAL A 69 0.37 -52.41 -27.58
CA VAL A 69 -0.03 -52.66 -28.97
C VAL A 69 1.19 -53.06 -29.81
N GLN A 70 2.31 -52.33 -29.66
CA GLN A 70 3.55 -52.66 -30.36
C GLN A 70 4.12 -54.02 -29.95
N LEU A 71 4.03 -54.39 -28.67
CA LEU A 71 4.51 -55.67 -28.17
C LEU A 71 3.67 -56.84 -28.70
N ILE A 72 2.34 -56.67 -28.74
CA ILE A 72 1.43 -57.67 -29.33
C ILE A 72 1.72 -57.85 -30.83
N GLU A 73 1.98 -56.76 -31.55
CA GLU A 73 2.33 -56.81 -32.97
C GLU A 73 3.68 -57.51 -33.19
N GLN A 74 4.71 -57.21 -32.39
CA GLN A 74 6.00 -57.91 -32.43
C GLN A 74 5.86 -59.41 -32.15
N ILE A 75 5.02 -59.80 -31.18
CA ILE A 75 4.70 -61.20 -30.90
C ILE A 75 3.99 -61.86 -32.10
N ASN A 76 3.07 -61.15 -32.76
CA ASN A 76 2.38 -61.66 -33.94
C ASN A 76 3.31 -61.83 -35.14
N GLN A 77 4.32 -60.97 -35.29
CA GLN A 77 5.29 -61.00 -36.39
C GLN A 77 6.42 -62.01 -36.19
N ALA A 78 6.68 -62.48 -34.96
CA ALA A 78 7.73 -63.45 -34.67
C ALA A 78 7.59 -64.75 -35.50
N GLN A 79 8.68 -65.20 -36.12
CA GLN A 79 8.71 -66.36 -37.02
C GLN A 79 9.14 -67.65 -36.32
N SER A 80 9.67 -67.55 -35.10
CA SER A 80 10.17 -68.68 -34.33
C SER A 80 9.85 -68.57 -32.83
N ILE A 81 9.87 -69.71 -32.11
CA ILE A 81 9.70 -69.72 -30.64
C ILE A 81 10.88 -69.02 -29.96
N GLU A 82 12.08 -69.14 -30.51
CA GLU A 82 13.28 -68.48 -30.00
C GLU A 82 13.19 -66.95 -30.07
N GLU A 83 12.58 -66.40 -31.14
CA GLU A 83 12.26 -64.96 -31.22
C GLU A 83 11.26 -64.53 -30.15
N LEU A 84 10.25 -65.35 -29.85
CA LEU A 84 9.29 -65.06 -28.78
C LEU A 84 9.94 -65.09 -27.40
N GLU A 85 10.85 -66.01 -27.13
CA GLU A 85 11.57 -66.11 -25.85
C GLU A 85 12.47 -64.89 -25.60
N LYS A 86 13.02 -64.29 -26.67
CA LYS A 86 13.79 -63.04 -26.59
C LYS A 86 12.94 -61.83 -26.15
N ILE A 87 11.63 -61.87 -26.32
CA ILE A 87 10.73 -60.80 -25.87
C ILE A 87 10.49 -60.91 -24.36
N ASN A 88 11.21 -60.08 -23.59
CA ASN A 88 11.04 -59.98 -22.14
C ASN A 88 9.92 -58.99 -21.78
N VAL A 89 8.69 -59.47 -21.82
CA VAL A 89 7.47 -58.70 -21.53
C VAL A 89 7.54 -58.04 -20.14
N LYS A 90 8.02 -58.77 -19.12
CA LYS A 90 8.12 -58.26 -17.75
C LYS A 90 9.07 -57.06 -17.65
N ALA A 91 10.28 -57.19 -18.20
CA ALA A 91 11.28 -56.12 -18.14
C ALA A 91 10.80 -54.87 -18.89
N ILE A 92 10.14 -55.04 -20.04
CA ILE A 92 9.58 -53.92 -20.81
C ILE A 92 8.47 -53.23 -20.03
N ALA A 93 7.56 -53.98 -19.41
CA ALA A 93 6.50 -53.43 -18.58
C ALA A 93 7.06 -52.68 -17.35
N GLU A 94 8.06 -53.24 -16.66
CA GLU A 94 8.72 -52.59 -15.51
C GLU A 94 9.43 -51.29 -15.92
N GLN A 95 10.16 -51.31 -17.04
CA GLN A 95 10.78 -50.11 -17.60
C GLN A 95 9.74 -49.04 -17.94
N ARG A 96 8.62 -49.41 -18.55
CA ARG A 96 7.57 -48.46 -18.90
C ARG A 96 6.89 -47.86 -17.67
N LYS A 97 6.66 -48.65 -16.61
CA LYS A 97 6.16 -48.12 -15.32
C LYS A 97 7.13 -47.12 -14.72
N ALA A 98 8.43 -47.42 -14.72
CA ALA A 98 9.45 -46.51 -14.22
C ALA A 98 9.50 -45.19 -15.01
N GLN A 99 9.34 -45.26 -16.34
CA GLN A 99 9.23 -44.07 -17.19
C GLN A 99 7.98 -43.23 -16.88
N LEU A 100 6.81 -43.86 -16.77
CA LEU A 100 5.57 -43.16 -16.42
C LEU A 100 5.67 -42.46 -15.06
N GLU A 101 6.30 -43.12 -14.08
CA GLU A 101 6.52 -42.53 -12.77
C GLU A 101 7.47 -41.31 -12.85
N GLN A 102 8.53 -41.39 -13.65
CA GLN A 102 9.42 -40.25 -13.92
C GLN A 102 8.67 -39.10 -14.60
N GLU A 103 7.90 -39.39 -15.66
CA GLU A 103 7.06 -38.40 -16.35
C GLU A 103 6.05 -37.74 -15.39
N ARG A 104 5.48 -38.50 -14.45
CA ARG A 104 4.56 -38.00 -13.42
C ARG A 104 5.27 -37.05 -12.47
N LEU A 105 6.42 -37.44 -11.93
CA LEU A 105 7.22 -36.61 -11.03
C LEU A 105 7.70 -35.31 -11.72
N GLU A 106 8.08 -35.39 -13.00
CA GLU A 106 8.46 -34.21 -13.79
C GLU A 106 7.27 -33.27 -14.01
N LYS A 107 6.08 -33.79 -14.32
CA LYS A 107 4.85 -32.98 -14.45
C LYS A 107 4.48 -32.32 -13.12
N GLU A 108 4.53 -33.07 -12.01
CA GLU A 108 4.27 -32.52 -10.68
C GLU A 108 5.27 -31.42 -10.32
N LEU A 109 6.55 -31.59 -10.65
CA LEU A 109 7.58 -30.57 -10.47
C LEU A 109 7.30 -29.33 -11.32
N GLN A 110 6.98 -29.49 -12.61
CA GLN A 110 6.66 -28.36 -13.49
C GLN A 110 5.43 -27.59 -13.00
N GLN A 111 4.38 -28.28 -12.56
CA GLN A 111 3.21 -27.66 -11.97
C GLN A 111 3.53 -26.91 -10.68
N ALA A 112 4.36 -27.50 -9.81
CA ALA A 112 4.82 -26.84 -8.59
C ALA A 112 5.63 -25.57 -8.90
N LYS A 113 6.56 -25.62 -9.87
CA LYS A 113 7.32 -24.46 -10.34
C LYS A 113 6.40 -23.36 -10.86
N SER A 114 5.49 -23.69 -11.77
CA SER A 114 4.55 -22.71 -12.34
C SER A 114 3.68 -22.04 -11.28
N THR A 115 3.14 -22.83 -10.35
CA THR A 115 2.33 -22.31 -9.23
C THR A 115 3.16 -21.37 -8.36
N LYS A 116 4.39 -21.77 -8.01
CA LYS A 116 5.28 -20.98 -7.15
C LYS A 116 5.73 -19.69 -7.81
N LEU A 117 6.06 -19.72 -9.10
CA LEU A 117 6.39 -18.52 -9.89
C LEU A 117 5.24 -17.52 -9.87
N SER A 118 4.01 -18.00 -10.12
CA SER A 118 2.83 -17.14 -10.09
C SER A 118 2.59 -16.51 -8.71
N GLN A 119 2.75 -17.28 -7.63
CA GLN A 119 2.63 -16.76 -6.26
C GLN A 119 3.68 -15.69 -5.94
N ILE A 120 4.93 -15.90 -6.37
CA ILE A 120 6.00 -14.92 -6.17
C ILE A 120 5.68 -13.65 -6.96
N GLU A 121 5.27 -13.77 -8.23
CA GLU A 121 4.93 -12.62 -9.07
C GLU A 121 3.80 -11.79 -8.48
N GLN A 122 2.70 -12.41 -8.06
CA GLN A 122 1.57 -11.73 -7.41
C GLN A 122 2.00 -11.01 -6.13
N SER A 123 2.88 -11.62 -5.33
CA SER A 123 3.36 -11.02 -4.08
C SER A 123 4.23 -9.78 -4.34
N PHE A 124 5.04 -9.79 -5.39
CA PHE A 124 5.86 -8.63 -5.79
C PHE A 124 5.04 -7.55 -6.51
N GLU A 125 3.98 -7.92 -7.23
CA GLU A 125 3.08 -6.97 -7.91
C GLU A 125 2.44 -5.98 -6.93
N LEU A 126 2.07 -6.44 -5.72
CA LEU A 126 1.57 -5.57 -4.66
C LEU A 126 2.53 -4.42 -4.33
N LEU A 127 3.84 -4.70 -4.26
CA LEU A 127 4.86 -3.70 -4.02
C LEU A 127 5.12 -2.85 -5.28
N LEU A 128 5.26 -3.48 -6.45
CA LEU A 128 5.60 -2.80 -7.71
C LEU A 128 4.48 -1.88 -8.22
N SER A 129 3.24 -2.07 -7.76
CA SER A 129 2.12 -1.16 -8.01
C SER A 129 2.20 0.15 -7.23
N GLN A 130 3.06 0.22 -6.20
CA GLN A 130 3.24 1.42 -5.40
C GLN A 130 4.13 2.44 -6.13
N PRO A 131 4.03 3.75 -5.82
CA PRO A 131 4.94 4.77 -6.31
C PRO A 131 6.32 4.62 -5.65
N LEU A 132 7.08 3.63 -6.11
CA LEU A 132 8.42 3.31 -5.60
C LEU A 132 9.47 4.28 -6.16
N PRO A 133 10.44 4.69 -5.33
CA PRO A 133 11.67 5.31 -5.85
C PRO A 133 12.49 4.28 -6.66
N GLU A 134 13.29 4.79 -7.61
CA GLU A 134 13.96 3.95 -8.62
C GLU A 134 14.94 2.94 -8.03
N ASP A 135 15.57 3.25 -6.90
CA ASP A 135 16.45 2.35 -6.16
C ASP A 135 15.68 1.13 -5.62
N ILE A 136 14.58 1.34 -4.89
CA ILE A 136 13.74 0.27 -4.34
C ILE A 136 13.10 -0.56 -5.46
N LYS A 137 12.64 0.10 -6.53
CA LYS A 137 12.06 -0.57 -7.69
C LYS A 137 13.08 -1.48 -8.39
N SER A 138 14.30 -1.00 -8.60
CA SER A 138 15.37 -1.79 -9.20
C SER A 138 15.73 -3.00 -8.35
N GLU A 139 15.85 -2.80 -7.03
CA GLU A 139 16.10 -3.88 -6.08
C GLU A 139 14.98 -4.92 -6.09
N ALA A 140 13.70 -4.49 -6.06
CA ALA A 140 12.55 -5.38 -6.11
C ALA A 140 12.52 -6.24 -7.38
N ILE A 141 12.79 -5.64 -8.55
CA ILE A 141 12.85 -6.37 -9.83
C ILE A 141 14.02 -7.36 -9.84
N GLN A 142 15.18 -6.97 -9.31
CA GLN A 142 16.34 -7.85 -9.21
C GLN A 142 16.04 -9.06 -8.32
N THR A 143 15.47 -8.84 -7.14
CA THR A 143 15.12 -9.91 -6.21
C THR A 143 14.04 -10.84 -6.78
N LEU A 144 13.04 -10.28 -7.46
CA LEU A 144 12.02 -11.06 -8.18
C LEU A 144 12.69 -12.01 -9.19
N ASN A 145 13.59 -11.50 -10.03
CA ASN A 145 14.27 -12.31 -11.04
C ASN A 145 15.16 -13.39 -10.41
N GLN A 146 15.87 -13.08 -9.32
CA GLN A 146 16.67 -14.06 -8.58
C GLN A 146 15.80 -15.19 -8.00
N LEU A 147 14.63 -14.86 -7.45
CA LEU A 147 13.70 -15.87 -6.93
C LEU A 147 13.14 -16.73 -8.06
N LYS A 148 12.78 -16.14 -9.19
CA LYS A 148 12.34 -16.88 -10.38
C LYS A 148 13.42 -17.85 -10.88
N GLU A 149 14.67 -17.42 -10.90
CA GLU A 149 15.81 -18.28 -11.28
C GLU A 149 16.00 -19.44 -10.29
N LYS A 150 15.89 -19.18 -8.98
CA LYS A 150 15.93 -20.24 -7.95
C LYS A 150 14.82 -21.27 -8.15
N VAL A 151 13.59 -20.84 -8.45
CA VAL A 151 12.47 -21.76 -8.72
C VAL A 151 12.72 -22.58 -9.99
N ASN A 152 13.22 -21.94 -11.06
CA ASN A 152 13.50 -22.63 -12.31
C ASN A 152 14.63 -23.66 -12.19
N SER A 153 15.66 -23.38 -11.39
CA SER A 153 16.80 -24.27 -11.15
C SER A 153 16.54 -25.40 -10.15
N ALA A 154 15.48 -25.33 -9.35
CA ALA A 154 15.10 -26.40 -8.41
C ALA A 154 14.85 -27.74 -9.12
N LYS A 155 15.35 -28.82 -8.54
CA LYS A 155 15.25 -30.19 -9.10
C LYS A 155 14.12 -31.01 -8.47
N THR A 156 13.64 -30.59 -7.30
CA THR A 156 12.61 -31.30 -6.56
C THR A 156 11.48 -30.38 -6.15
N LYS A 157 10.31 -30.96 -5.89
CA LYS A 157 9.12 -30.22 -5.40
C LYS A 157 9.37 -29.59 -4.03
N ASP A 158 10.18 -30.26 -3.20
CA ASP A 158 10.54 -29.78 -1.86
C ASP A 158 11.45 -28.54 -1.97
N GLU A 159 12.44 -28.56 -2.85
CA GLU A 159 13.28 -27.39 -3.14
C GLU A 159 12.44 -26.18 -3.60
N VAL A 160 11.45 -26.39 -4.48
CA VAL A 160 10.53 -25.32 -4.91
C VAL A 160 9.73 -24.76 -3.73
N SER A 161 9.27 -25.63 -2.83
CA SER A 161 8.42 -25.25 -1.70
C SER A 161 9.18 -24.41 -0.66
N LEU A 162 10.48 -24.67 -0.48
CA LEU A 162 11.37 -23.94 0.43
C LEU A 162 11.72 -22.52 -0.02
N ILE A 163 11.46 -22.16 -1.28
CA ILE A 163 11.73 -20.80 -1.78
C ILE A 163 10.66 -19.86 -1.23
N ASP A 164 10.97 -19.10 -0.19
CA ASP A 164 10.04 -18.15 0.41
C ASP A 164 10.33 -16.70 -0.03
N PRO A 165 9.37 -15.99 -0.67
CA PRO A 165 9.54 -14.58 -1.00
C PRO A 165 9.38 -13.65 0.22
N ASN A 166 8.76 -14.08 1.32
CA ASN A 166 8.36 -13.20 2.43
C ASN A 166 9.53 -12.45 3.09
N PRO A 167 10.70 -13.06 3.37
CA PRO A 167 11.82 -12.34 3.99
C PRO A 167 12.33 -11.20 3.10
N TYR A 168 12.33 -11.42 1.78
CA TYR A 168 12.75 -10.43 0.80
C TYR A 168 11.74 -9.28 0.69
N LEU A 169 10.45 -9.63 0.61
CA LEU A 169 9.37 -8.65 0.57
C LEU A 169 9.30 -7.82 1.86
N LEU A 170 9.54 -8.43 3.02
CA LEU A 170 9.60 -7.73 4.30
C LEU A 170 10.65 -6.61 4.29
N GLU A 171 11.85 -6.89 3.77
CA GLU A 171 12.91 -5.89 3.68
C GLU A 171 12.54 -4.77 2.70
N LEU A 172 12.04 -5.12 1.50
CA LEU A 172 11.67 -4.15 0.47
C LEU A 172 10.51 -3.24 0.91
N TRP A 173 9.46 -3.80 1.50
CA TRP A 173 8.35 -3.02 2.05
C TRP A 173 8.79 -2.11 3.19
N ARG A 174 9.71 -2.57 4.03
CA ARG A 174 10.29 -1.75 5.10
C ARG A 174 11.07 -0.56 4.54
N LYS A 175 11.88 -0.77 3.50
CA LYS A 175 12.57 0.32 2.78
C LYS A 175 11.56 1.30 2.19
N TYR A 176 10.48 0.80 1.58
CA TYR A 176 9.42 1.65 1.03
C TYR A 176 8.72 2.49 2.11
N TYR A 177 8.39 1.89 3.25
CA TYR A 177 7.84 2.62 4.39
C TYR A 177 8.81 3.66 4.97
N TYR A 178 10.11 3.36 5.03
CA TYR A 178 11.10 4.36 5.44
C TYR A 178 11.14 5.53 4.47
N TYR A 179 11.05 5.27 3.17
CA TYR A 179 10.95 6.30 2.14
C TYR A 179 9.69 7.16 2.33
N LEU A 180 8.52 6.56 2.58
CA LEU A 180 7.29 7.31 2.87
C LEU A 180 7.44 8.20 4.11
N ILE A 181 8.04 7.68 5.19
CA ILE A 181 8.30 8.45 6.41
C ILE A 181 9.24 9.63 6.14
N ASP A 182 10.31 9.42 5.36
CA ASP A 182 11.30 10.45 5.08
C ASP A 182 10.75 11.55 4.18
N THR A 183 9.99 11.17 3.15
CA THR A 183 9.37 12.09 2.19
C THR A 183 8.18 12.84 2.74
N THR A 184 7.59 12.37 3.85
CA THR A 184 6.51 13.10 4.53
C THR A 184 7.03 14.48 4.98
N PRO A 185 6.35 15.60 4.63
CA PRO A 185 6.85 16.94 4.93
C PRO A 185 6.83 17.29 6.42
N THR A 186 5.99 16.63 7.22
CA THR A 186 5.88 16.85 8.66
C THR A 186 7.03 16.19 9.43
N GLN A 187 7.43 16.78 10.56
CA GLN A 187 8.49 16.21 11.43
C GLN A 187 8.06 14.92 12.15
N LYS A 188 6.75 14.67 12.20
CA LYS A 188 6.12 13.49 12.79
C LYS A 188 5.22 12.82 11.77
N VAL A 189 4.96 11.55 11.99
CA VAL A 189 4.08 10.71 11.17
C VAL A 189 3.12 9.97 12.07
N ILE A 190 1.97 9.60 11.51
CA ILE A 190 1.02 8.72 12.16
C ILE A 190 1.22 7.33 11.58
N LEU A 191 1.45 6.36 12.46
CA LEU A 191 1.38 4.95 12.10
C LEU A 191 0.01 4.42 12.50
N LYS A 192 -0.71 3.88 11.53
CA LYS A 192 -2.04 3.30 11.70
C LYS A 192 -1.99 1.81 11.47
N LYS A 193 -2.48 1.03 12.43
CA LYS A 193 -2.62 -0.43 12.34
C LYS A 193 -4.06 -0.80 12.65
N GLY A 194 -4.86 -1.03 11.60
CA GLY A 194 -6.31 -1.20 11.75
C GLY A 194 -6.96 0.03 12.39
N THR A 195 -7.53 -0.12 13.59
CA THR A 195 -8.17 0.97 14.35
C THR A 195 -7.20 1.74 15.26
N GLU A 196 -6.01 1.19 15.51
CA GLU A 196 -5.03 1.86 16.36
C GLU A 196 -4.24 2.88 15.55
N LYS A 197 -4.15 4.10 16.06
CA LYS A 197 -3.40 5.21 15.45
C LYS A 197 -2.47 5.80 16.51
N SER A 198 -1.19 5.92 16.20
CA SER A 198 -0.19 6.47 17.11
C SER A 198 0.74 7.42 16.38
N ILE A 199 1.11 8.50 17.05
CA ILE A 199 1.97 9.56 16.52
C ILE A 199 3.40 9.27 16.94
N TYR A 200 4.32 9.37 15.98
CA TYR A 200 5.74 9.13 16.21
C TYR A 200 6.59 10.18 15.50
N THR A 201 7.78 10.45 16.03
CA THR A 201 8.84 11.10 15.24
C THR A 201 9.26 10.18 14.09
N LYS A 202 9.87 10.73 13.03
CA LYS A 202 10.38 9.91 11.91
C LYS A 202 11.30 8.78 12.38
N ALA A 203 12.17 9.06 13.35
CA ALA A 203 13.10 8.07 13.89
C ALA A 203 12.38 6.97 14.69
N GLU A 204 11.44 7.34 15.56
CA GLU A 204 10.63 6.38 16.32
C GLU A 204 9.77 5.51 15.40
N ALA A 205 9.15 6.09 14.38
CA ALA A 205 8.33 5.36 13.42
C ALA A 205 9.14 4.27 12.71
N LYS A 206 10.34 4.63 12.22
CA LYS A 206 11.28 3.66 11.63
C LYS A 206 11.69 2.58 12.61
N TYR A 207 11.97 2.95 13.87
CA TYR A 207 12.31 1.99 14.92
C TYR A 207 11.14 1.05 15.27
N MET A 208 9.90 1.53 15.23
CA MET A 208 8.72 0.68 15.45
C MET A 208 8.55 -0.33 14.30
N LEU A 209 8.65 0.13 13.05
CA LEU A 209 8.59 -0.75 11.88
C LEU A 209 9.77 -1.72 11.80
N SER A 210 10.93 -1.36 12.35
CA SER A 210 12.11 -2.24 12.34
C SER A 210 11.93 -3.48 13.22
N LYS A 211 11.08 -3.41 14.24
CA LYS A 211 10.76 -4.53 15.14
C LYS A 211 9.81 -5.54 14.54
N VAL A 212 9.07 -5.17 13.50
CA VAL A 212 8.12 -6.06 12.84
C VAL A 212 8.92 -7.10 12.04
N THR A 213 8.80 -8.37 12.40
CA THR A 213 9.50 -9.48 11.74
C THR A 213 8.61 -10.24 10.77
N ASP A 214 7.30 -10.09 10.87
CA ASP A 214 6.33 -10.75 10.02
C ASP A 214 5.90 -9.84 8.87
N PHE A 215 5.92 -10.38 7.65
CA PHE A 215 5.55 -9.62 6.45
C PHE A 215 4.07 -9.22 6.45
N THR A 216 3.20 -10.13 6.86
CA THR A 216 1.75 -9.90 6.92
C THR A 216 1.39 -8.85 7.97
N GLU A 217 2.11 -8.85 9.09
CA GLU A 217 1.98 -7.81 10.11
C GLU A 217 2.43 -6.44 9.56
N LEU A 218 3.55 -6.40 8.83
CA LEU A 218 4.07 -5.15 8.27
C LEU A 218 3.05 -4.49 7.33
N LEU A 219 2.38 -5.27 6.47
CA LEU A 219 1.39 -4.76 5.53
C LEU A 219 0.14 -4.15 6.18
N GLN A 220 -0.11 -4.39 7.47
CA GLN A 220 -1.24 -3.77 8.19
C GLN A 220 -0.99 -2.31 8.56
N TYR A 221 0.25 -1.83 8.40
CA TYR A 221 0.61 -0.45 8.71
C TYR A 221 0.30 0.49 7.54
N ALA A 222 -0.33 1.61 7.86
CA ALA A 222 -0.46 2.76 6.98
C ALA A 222 0.29 3.96 7.59
N ILE A 223 0.93 4.75 6.72
CA ILE A 223 1.71 5.92 7.11
C ILE A 223 0.94 7.16 6.65
N GLU A 224 0.55 7.99 7.60
CA GLU A 224 -0.20 9.22 7.35
C GLU A 224 0.58 10.45 7.86
N LYS A 225 0.32 11.60 7.25
CA LYS A 225 0.92 12.87 7.67
C LYS A 225 0.35 13.31 9.01
N ALA A 226 1.21 13.72 9.93
CA ALA A 226 0.79 14.30 11.21
C ALA A 226 0.55 15.81 11.05
N GLU A 227 -0.53 16.18 10.36
CA GLU A 227 -0.92 17.59 10.19
C GLU A 227 -1.64 18.09 11.45
N MET A 228 -0.97 18.97 12.19
CA MET A 228 -1.47 19.47 13.46
C MET A 228 -2.56 20.54 13.22
N VAL A 229 -3.68 20.40 13.92
CA VAL A 229 -4.81 21.33 13.87
C VAL A 229 -5.28 21.67 15.28
N GLN A 230 -5.84 22.87 15.43
CA GLN A 230 -6.32 23.36 16.71
C GLN A 230 -7.78 22.98 16.92
N VAL A 231 -8.10 22.41 18.08
CA VAL A 231 -9.45 22.06 18.51
C VAL A 231 -9.74 22.75 19.83
N ALA A 232 -10.87 23.44 19.89
CA ALA A 232 -11.39 24.05 21.10
C ALA A 232 -12.30 23.06 21.82
N LEU A 233 -11.96 22.72 23.06
CA LEU A 233 -12.69 21.77 23.91
C LEU A 233 -13.16 22.47 25.18
N VAL A 234 -14.44 22.33 25.51
CA VAL A 234 -15.01 22.77 26.79
C VAL A 234 -15.15 21.52 27.65
N LEU A 235 -14.35 21.43 28.71
CA LEU A 235 -14.30 20.24 29.58
C LEU A 235 -14.45 20.64 31.04
N PRO A 236 -15.05 19.78 31.90
CA PRO A 236 -14.98 19.96 33.34
C PRO A 236 -13.53 20.01 33.82
N ARG A 237 -13.23 20.86 34.81
CA ARG A 237 -11.89 20.99 35.38
C ARG A 237 -11.31 19.65 35.82
N GLU A 238 -12.12 18.80 36.44
CA GLU A 238 -11.70 17.46 36.89
C GLU A 238 -11.24 16.53 35.76
N ASN A 239 -11.76 16.74 34.55
CA ASN A 239 -11.38 15.96 33.37
C ASN A 239 -10.06 16.43 32.75
N VAL A 240 -9.53 17.56 33.21
CA VAL A 240 -8.21 18.08 32.83
C VAL A 240 -7.24 17.71 33.93
N ASN A 241 -6.76 16.46 33.90
CA ASN A 241 -5.92 15.89 34.95
C ASN A 241 -4.46 16.30 34.78
N GLY A 242 -3.99 17.12 35.71
CA GLY A 242 -2.65 17.69 35.71
C GLY A 242 -2.75 19.12 36.19
N ALA A 243 -2.24 19.36 37.40
CA ALA A 243 -2.08 20.70 37.95
C ALA A 243 -1.59 21.66 36.86
N PHE A 244 -2.43 22.62 36.49
CA PHE A 244 -2.14 23.72 35.56
C PHE A 244 -1.49 23.29 34.23
N LEU A 245 -2.31 22.77 33.31
CA LEU A 245 -1.89 22.71 31.91
C LEU A 245 -1.47 24.11 31.43
N SER A 246 -0.22 24.21 31.01
CA SER A 246 0.38 25.44 30.49
C SER A 246 0.51 25.37 28.97
N SER A 247 0.59 26.54 28.33
CA SER A 247 0.87 26.61 26.89
C SER A 247 2.19 25.86 26.59
N GLY A 248 2.17 24.99 25.59
CA GLY A 248 3.29 24.14 25.20
C GLY A 248 3.36 22.78 25.89
N ASP A 249 2.50 22.50 26.88
CA ASP A 249 2.50 21.20 27.56
C ASP A 249 2.09 20.06 26.62
N LYS A 250 2.86 18.96 26.68
CA LYS A 250 2.57 17.73 25.96
C LYS A 250 1.45 16.96 26.67
N ILE A 251 0.43 16.54 25.93
CA ILE A 251 -0.77 15.91 26.50
C ILE A 251 -1.17 14.61 25.78
N LYS A 252 -1.94 13.79 26.47
CA LYS A 252 -2.73 12.66 25.93
C LYS A 252 -4.20 12.93 26.13
N ILE A 253 -5.02 12.47 25.19
CA ILE A 253 -6.47 12.59 25.24
C ILE A 253 -7.10 11.20 25.30
N PHE A 254 -7.97 11.00 26.27
CA PHE A 254 -8.74 9.78 26.48
C PHE A 254 -10.23 10.09 26.43
N ALA A 255 -11.05 9.11 26.11
CA ALA A 255 -12.51 9.18 26.19
C ALA A 255 -13.01 8.08 27.12
N GLN A 256 -13.92 8.42 28.01
CA GLN A 256 -14.64 7.42 28.80
C GLN A 256 -15.83 6.92 27.98
N ILE A 257 -15.81 5.66 27.57
CA ILE A 257 -16.92 5.05 26.82
C ILE A 257 -17.99 4.55 27.79
N ASN A 258 -17.58 3.98 28.91
CA ASN A 258 -18.44 3.46 29.97
C ASN A 258 -17.80 3.73 31.34
N SER A 259 -18.53 3.53 32.43
CA SER A 259 -18.04 3.75 33.80
C SER A 259 -16.71 3.04 34.14
N THR A 260 -16.36 1.97 33.42
CA THR A 260 -15.14 1.18 33.63
C THR A 260 -14.19 1.12 32.43
N SER A 261 -14.55 1.74 31.29
CA SER A 261 -13.76 1.63 30.05
C SER A 261 -13.33 3.01 29.55
N VAL A 262 -12.02 3.19 29.47
CA VAL A 262 -11.37 4.38 28.94
C VAL A 262 -10.65 4.01 27.65
N GLN A 263 -10.98 4.69 26.56
CA GLN A 263 -10.32 4.56 25.27
C GLN A 263 -9.32 5.69 25.08
N LYS A 264 -8.12 5.36 24.62
CA LYS A 264 -7.12 6.33 24.21
C LYS A 264 -7.51 6.90 22.84
N ILE A 265 -7.68 8.22 22.77
CA ILE A 265 -8.08 8.91 21.54
C ILE A 265 -6.87 9.49 20.84
N ALA A 266 -6.05 10.29 21.55
CA ALA A 266 -4.83 10.86 21.00
C ALA A 266 -3.64 10.59 21.92
N ASP A 267 -2.60 10.00 21.35
CA ASP A 267 -1.36 9.60 22.05
C ASP A 267 -0.44 10.79 22.35
N GLU A 268 -0.64 11.87 21.60
CA GLU A 268 0.17 13.06 21.67
C GLU A 268 -0.60 14.26 21.12
N GLY A 269 -0.62 15.33 21.90
CA GLY A 269 -1.06 16.66 21.50
C GLY A 269 -0.31 17.71 22.31
N TYR A 270 -0.58 18.98 22.01
CA TYR A 270 -0.01 20.10 22.73
C TYR A 270 -1.11 21.03 23.22
N VAL A 271 -0.94 21.57 24.41
CA VAL A 271 -1.82 22.62 24.91
C VAL A 271 -1.41 23.92 24.26
N ASN A 272 -2.31 24.55 23.51
CA ASN A 272 -2.10 25.90 23.04
C ASN A 272 -2.57 26.90 24.11
N MET A 273 -3.80 26.73 24.63
CA MET A 273 -4.34 27.68 25.59
C MET A 273 -5.41 27.07 26.50
N VAL A 274 -5.27 27.21 27.82
CA VAL A 274 -6.32 26.88 28.81
C VAL A 274 -6.95 28.13 29.43
N PHE A 275 -8.27 28.25 29.41
CA PHE A 275 -9.03 29.31 30.05
C PHE A 275 -10.05 28.75 31.04
N PHE A 276 -10.08 29.28 32.25
CA PHE A 276 -11.13 28.96 33.20
C PHE A 276 -12.40 29.76 32.84
N LEU A 277 -13.53 29.07 32.66
CA LEU A 277 -14.83 29.70 32.56
C LEU A 277 -15.32 29.93 33.99
N THR A 278 -14.80 30.96 34.65
CA THR A 278 -15.43 31.41 35.90
C THR A 278 -16.71 32.15 35.54
N ASP A 279 -17.82 31.75 36.17
CA ASP A 279 -19.04 32.55 36.14
C ASP A 279 -18.71 34.00 36.56
N ALA A 280 -19.06 34.93 35.67
CA ALA A 280 -18.91 36.38 35.83
C ALA A 280 -17.47 36.94 35.89
N GLY A 281 -16.64 36.63 34.89
CA GLY A 281 -15.58 37.55 34.47
C GLY A 281 -16.10 38.54 33.43
N VAL A 282 -16.26 39.81 33.78
CA VAL A 282 -16.56 40.87 32.78
C VAL A 282 -15.23 41.34 32.19
N ILE A 283 -15.05 41.23 30.87
CA ILE A 283 -13.92 41.89 30.20
C ILE A 283 -14.41 43.24 29.71
N ALA A 284 -13.71 44.31 30.13
CA ALA A 284 -13.88 45.62 29.55
C ALA A 284 -13.24 45.62 28.15
N VAL A 285 -14.07 45.53 27.12
CA VAL A 285 -13.62 45.69 25.74
C VAL A 285 -13.66 47.19 25.44
N SER A 286 -12.52 47.75 25.05
CA SER A 286 -12.45 49.12 24.54
C SER A 286 -12.38 49.05 23.03
N GLU A 287 -13.44 49.49 22.35
CA GLU A 287 -13.35 49.80 20.93
C GLU A 287 -12.91 51.25 20.78
N SER A 288 -11.79 51.48 20.11
CA SER A 288 -11.44 52.79 19.60
C SER A 288 -11.87 52.86 18.13
N GLN A 289 -12.88 53.67 17.86
CA GLN A 289 -13.15 54.10 16.51
C GLN A 289 -12.38 55.40 16.27
N GLN A 290 -11.54 55.38 15.24
CA GLN A 290 -10.81 56.54 14.76
C GLN A 290 -11.45 56.97 13.44
N GLU A 291 -12.35 57.96 13.50
CA GLU A 291 -12.82 58.63 12.28
C GLU A 291 -11.86 59.77 11.92
N THR A 292 -11.17 59.60 10.79
CA THR A 292 -10.40 60.69 10.18
C THR A 292 -11.29 61.40 9.18
N LYS A 293 -11.86 62.56 9.55
CA LYS A 293 -12.51 63.46 8.58
C LYS A 293 -11.49 64.45 8.03
N ASN A 294 -11.01 64.18 6.82
CA ASN A 294 -10.26 65.16 6.04
C ASN A 294 -11.24 66.16 5.42
N ILE A 295 -11.32 67.36 5.99
CA ILE A 295 -11.99 68.50 5.34
C ILE A 295 -10.91 69.27 4.58
N ALA A 296 -10.87 69.07 3.26
CA ALA A 296 -10.08 69.91 2.37
C ALA A 296 -10.97 71.05 1.87
N THR A 297 -10.76 72.26 2.41
CA THR A 297 -11.39 73.47 1.89
C THR A 297 -10.34 74.23 1.09
N SER A 298 -10.38 74.12 -0.24
CA SER A 298 -9.58 74.92 -1.15
C SER A 298 -10.27 76.26 -1.36
N SER A 299 -9.65 77.34 -0.87
CA SER A 299 -10.06 78.72 -1.16
C SER A 299 -9.01 79.34 -2.07
N GLU A 300 -9.38 79.67 -3.31
CA GLU A 300 -8.53 80.48 -4.19
C GLU A 300 -8.93 81.95 -3.99
N THR A 301 -8.00 82.76 -3.47
CA THR A 301 -8.11 84.22 -3.48
C THR A 301 -7.04 84.76 -4.41
N SER A 302 -7.45 85.19 -5.60
CA SER A 302 -6.60 85.87 -6.56
C SER A 302 -6.55 87.36 -6.23
N TYR A 303 -5.38 87.88 -5.86
CA TYR A 303 -5.13 89.32 -5.81
C TYR A 303 -4.45 89.74 -7.12
N SER A 304 -5.08 90.65 -7.85
CA SER A 304 -4.46 91.37 -8.96
C SER A 304 -4.42 92.85 -8.59
N ASP A 305 -3.26 93.33 -8.15
CA ASP A 305 -3.06 94.76 -7.90
C ASP A 305 -2.68 95.46 -9.22
N GLN A 306 -3.58 96.32 -9.69
CA GLN A 306 -3.38 97.17 -10.86
C GLN A 306 -3.17 98.61 -10.37
N TYR A 307 -1.91 99.04 -10.25
CA TYR A 307 -1.58 100.42 -9.89
C TYR A 307 -1.48 101.29 -11.15
N SER A 308 -2.36 102.30 -11.25
CA SER A 308 -2.16 103.48 -12.09
C SER A 308 -2.22 104.71 -11.19
N GLU A 309 -1.11 105.43 -11.03
CA GLU A 309 -1.11 106.76 -10.42
C GLU A 309 -0.79 107.80 -11.50
N GLU A 310 -1.72 108.74 -11.67
CA GLU A 310 -1.54 109.98 -12.41
C GLU A 310 -1.45 111.11 -11.37
N TYR A 311 -0.30 111.78 -11.31
CA TYR A 311 -0.17 113.03 -10.57
C TYR A 311 0.85 113.97 -11.23
N ALA A 312 0.40 115.18 -11.55
CA ALA A 312 1.20 116.31 -11.97
C ALA A 312 1.24 117.33 -10.82
N PRO A 313 2.44 117.84 -10.48
CA PRO A 313 2.63 119.28 -10.58
C PRO A 313 4.03 119.64 -11.12
N GLY A 314 4.08 120.33 -12.26
CA GLY A 314 5.30 120.97 -12.76
C GLY A 314 6.18 120.11 -13.69
N ASP A 315 6.09 120.45 -14.98
CA ASP A 315 6.96 120.15 -16.13
C ASP A 315 7.87 118.90 -16.13
N GLN A 316 7.65 118.05 -17.15
CA GLN A 316 8.34 116.79 -17.54
C GLN A 316 7.83 115.46 -16.94
N SER A 317 7.17 114.67 -17.79
CA SER A 317 6.79 113.26 -17.56
C SER A 317 7.86 112.29 -18.10
N ILE A 318 8.26 111.29 -17.31
CA ILE A 318 9.00 110.12 -17.80
C ILE A 318 8.32 108.85 -17.27
N SER A 319 7.87 107.98 -18.18
CA SER A 319 7.26 106.68 -17.88
C SER A 319 8.29 105.54 -17.95
N TYR A 320 8.35 104.69 -16.93
CA TYR A 320 8.98 103.37 -17.00
C TYR A 320 7.96 102.30 -16.59
N GLN A 321 7.82 101.27 -17.42
CA GLN A 321 6.88 100.16 -17.22
C GLN A 321 7.66 98.84 -17.19
N GLN A 322 7.53 98.06 -16.11
CA GLN A 322 8.11 96.72 -16.02
C GLN A 322 7.15 95.79 -15.25
N ASN A 323 6.60 94.78 -15.94
CA ASN A 323 5.73 93.76 -15.36
C ASN A 323 6.55 92.59 -14.79
N LYS A 324 6.18 92.08 -13.61
CA LYS A 324 6.66 90.81 -13.08
C LYS A 324 5.49 90.06 -12.40
N ASP A 325 5.05 88.97 -13.01
CA ASP A 325 4.03 88.06 -12.47
C ASP A 325 4.68 87.05 -11.52
N GLU A 326 4.31 87.05 -10.24
CA GLU A 326 4.64 85.97 -9.30
C GLU A 326 3.36 85.56 -8.54
N SER A 327 2.85 84.37 -8.86
CA SER A 327 1.69 83.75 -8.22
C SER A 327 2.16 82.80 -7.12
N HIS A 328 1.70 82.98 -5.88
CA HIS A 328 1.96 82.04 -4.78
C HIS A 328 0.66 81.47 -4.22
N SER A 329 0.45 80.16 -4.37
CA SER A 329 -0.63 79.43 -3.69
C SER A 329 -0.15 78.91 -2.33
N THR A 330 -0.87 79.22 -1.25
CA THR A 330 -0.64 78.62 0.07
C THR A 330 -1.76 77.64 0.39
N THR A 331 -1.45 76.34 0.37
CA THR A 331 -2.35 75.27 0.78
C THR A 331 -2.18 75.02 2.28
N GLN A 332 -3.20 75.29 3.10
CA GLN A 332 -3.17 75.03 4.54
C GLN A 332 -4.08 73.83 4.85
N SER A 333 -3.47 72.67 5.14
CA SER A 333 -4.18 71.48 5.62
C SER A 333 -4.18 71.46 7.14
N SER A 334 -5.36 71.38 7.77
CA SER A 334 -5.50 71.10 9.19
C SER A 334 -6.16 69.73 9.38
N SER A 335 -5.47 68.81 10.04
CA SER A 335 -6.00 67.53 10.49
C SER A 335 -6.47 67.64 11.94
N GLN A 336 -7.74 67.35 12.20
CA GLN A 336 -8.25 67.15 13.56
C GLN A 336 -8.62 65.67 13.72
N THR A 337 -7.92 64.98 14.61
CA THR A 337 -8.22 63.60 14.99
C THR A 337 -9.17 63.63 16.18
N ILE A 338 -10.38 63.10 16.03
CA ILE A 338 -11.29 62.86 17.15
C ILE A 338 -11.25 61.36 17.44
N SER A 339 -10.65 60.97 18.58
CA SER A 339 -10.71 59.62 19.10
C SER A 339 -11.84 59.51 20.13
N ALA A 340 -12.78 58.60 19.90
CA ALA A 340 -13.76 58.20 20.91
C ALA A 340 -13.47 56.76 21.31
N SER A 341 -13.22 56.53 22.60
CA SER A 341 -13.11 55.20 23.19
C SER A 341 -14.42 54.83 23.85
N TYR A 342 -15.05 53.75 23.37
CA TYR A 342 -16.22 53.17 24.01
C TYR A 342 -15.79 51.92 24.75
N SER A 343 -15.92 51.95 26.08
CA SER A 343 -15.73 50.76 26.92
C SER A 343 -17.09 50.14 27.16
N TYR A 344 -17.26 48.90 26.73
CA TYR A 344 -18.44 48.12 27.05
C TYR A 344 -18.04 46.79 27.70
N ASN A 345 -18.91 46.35 28.60
CA ASN A 345 -18.76 45.16 29.41
C ASN A 345 -19.47 44.02 28.70
N VAL A 346 -18.73 43.10 28.08
CA VAL A 346 -19.30 41.87 27.51
C VAL A 346 -18.95 40.70 28.42
N ALA A 347 -19.91 39.81 28.60
CA ALA A 347 -19.68 38.56 29.29
C ALA A 347 -18.62 37.73 28.53
N LEU A 348 -17.61 37.25 29.28
CA LEU A 348 -16.50 36.44 28.76
C LEU A 348 -16.98 35.28 27.88
N ASN A 349 -18.12 34.67 28.24
CA ASN A 349 -18.71 33.55 27.53
C ASN A 349 -19.11 33.88 26.06
N GLU A 350 -19.56 35.10 25.77
CA GLU A 350 -19.95 35.51 24.42
C GLU A 350 -18.72 35.84 23.56
N ILE A 351 -17.69 36.45 24.16
CA ILE A 351 -16.40 36.69 23.49
C ILE A 351 -15.72 35.36 23.16
N LEU A 352 -15.69 34.40 24.10
CA LEU A 352 -15.08 33.08 23.89
C LEU A 352 -15.84 32.26 22.83
N LYS A 353 -17.18 32.35 22.77
CA LYS A 353 -17.99 31.77 21.69
C LYS A 353 -17.68 32.41 20.33
N ALA A 354 -17.45 33.73 20.29
CA ALA A 354 -17.11 34.45 19.05
C ALA A 354 -15.69 34.16 18.55
N ILE A 355 -14.72 33.94 19.46
CA ILE A 355 -13.36 33.45 19.12
C ILE A 355 -13.44 32.02 18.56
N ALA A 356 -14.16 31.11 19.23
CA ALA A 356 -14.35 29.74 18.76
C ALA A 356 -15.06 29.64 17.40
N ALA A 357 -15.88 30.65 17.06
CA ALA A 357 -16.56 30.78 15.78
C ALA A 357 -15.79 31.59 14.72
N ASN A 358 -14.56 32.05 15.01
CA ASN A 358 -13.69 32.85 14.13
C ASN A 358 -14.32 34.16 13.62
N LYS A 359 -15.12 34.85 14.45
CA LYS A 359 -15.89 36.05 14.08
C LYS A 359 -15.33 37.39 14.59
N ILE A 360 -14.12 37.43 15.16
CA ILE A 360 -13.57 38.64 15.78
C ILE A 360 -12.47 39.28 14.91
N ALA A 361 -12.60 40.58 14.64
CA ALA A 361 -11.66 41.38 13.83
C ALA A 361 -10.32 41.71 14.53
N ALA A 362 -10.25 41.61 15.87
CA ALA A 362 -9.08 41.92 16.69
C ALA A 362 -8.70 40.75 17.63
N ALA A 363 -8.37 39.59 17.05
CA ALA A 363 -8.07 38.37 17.80
C ALA A 363 -6.87 38.50 18.76
N ASP A 364 -5.86 39.32 18.44
CA ASP A 364 -4.60 39.35 19.19
C ASP A 364 -4.66 40.20 20.47
N GLU A 365 -5.48 41.25 20.50
CA GLU A 365 -5.68 42.07 21.70
C GLU A 365 -6.51 41.32 22.76
N VAL A 366 -7.51 40.56 22.30
CA VAL A 366 -8.32 39.69 23.16
C VAL A 366 -7.49 38.55 23.74
N LYS A 367 -6.58 37.95 22.96
CA LYS A 367 -5.59 36.97 23.47
C LYS A 367 -4.70 37.57 24.55
N ALA A 368 -4.23 38.81 24.39
CA ALA A 368 -3.38 39.49 25.37
C ALA A 368 -4.11 39.79 26.68
N GLN A 369 -5.39 40.17 26.63
CA GLN A 369 -6.20 40.40 27.83
C GLN A 369 -6.57 39.09 28.54
N LEU A 370 -6.88 38.03 27.79
CA LEU A 370 -7.11 36.70 28.35
C LEU A 370 -5.83 36.11 28.98
N ALA A 371 -4.65 36.39 28.41
CA ALA A 371 -3.37 36.01 29.01
C ALA A 371 -3.13 36.68 30.37
N ARG A 372 -3.53 37.95 30.54
CA ARG A 372 -3.47 38.64 31.85
C ARG A 372 -4.44 38.03 32.88
N TYR A 373 -5.61 37.56 32.43
CA TYR A 373 -6.58 36.90 33.31
C TYR A 373 -6.09 35.54 33.81
N LYS A 374 -5.38 34.77 32.95
CA LYS A 374 -4.70 33.52 33.35
C LYS A 374 -3.70 33.74 34.48
N TRP A 375 -2.86 34.78 34.38
CA TRP A 375 -1.82 35.05 35.38
C TRP A 375 -2.42 35.29 36.76
N LYS A 376 -3.57 35.96 36.85
CA LYS A 376 -4.18 36.29 38.14
C LYS A 376 -4.75 35.06 38.86
N VAL A 377 -5.40 34.14 38.12
CA VAL A 377 -6.07 32.97 38.71
C VAL A 377 -5.08 31.83 38.99
N VAL A 378 -4.14 31.58 38.08
CA VAL A 378 -3.16 30.50 38.22
C VAL A 378 -2.17 30.76 39.36
N ASP A 379 -1.67 32.00 39.50
CA ASP A 379 -0.75 32.37 40.60
C ASP A 379 -1.44 32.26 41.97
N LEU A 380 -2.74 32.57 42.06
CA LEU A 380 -3.53 32.45 43.29
C LEU A 380 -3.71 30.99 43.72
N GLU A 381 -3.88 30.05 42.79
CA GLU A 381 -4.03 28.64 43.13
C GLU A 381 -2.68 27.93 43.37
N GLN A 382 -1.63 28.27 42.60
CA GLN A 382 -0.28 27.76 42.83
C GLN A 382 0.32 28.21 44.16
N SER A 383 0.08 29.46 44.57
CA SER A 383 0.62 30.02 45.82
C SER A 383 -0.12 29.56 47.08
N THR A 384 -1.39 29.16 46.97
CA THR A 384 -2.23 28.83 48.12
C THR A 384 -2.46 27.33 48.33
N GLY A 385 -2.23 26.50 47.30
CA GLY A 385 -2.53 25.06 47.36
C GLY A 385 -4.01 24.73 47.55
N LEU A 386 -4.89 25.74 47.44
CA LEU A 386 -6.33 25.61 47.56
C LEU A 386 -6.92 25.50 46.15
N LEU A 387 -7.80 24.51 45.95
CA LEU A 387 -8.67 24.41 44.77
C LEU A 387 -9.65 25.59 44.82
N ALA A 388 -9.29 26.73 44.22
CA ALA A 388 -10.12 27.93 44.25
C ALA A 388 -11.34 27.83 43.32
N THR A 389 -11.31 26.91 42.35
CA THR A 389 -12.40 26.67 41.39
C THR A 389 -12.98 25.26 41.56
N GLU A 390 -14.31 25.15 41.53
CA GLU A 390 -15.03 23.88 41.70
C GLU A 390 -14.61 22.81 40.67
N PRO A 391 -14.60 21.51 41.03
CA PRO A 391 -14.23 20.41 40.11
C PRO A 391 -15.08 20.36 38.83
N ASN A 392 -16.35 20.76 38.93
CA ASN A 392 -17.28 20.81 37.80
C ASN A 392 -17.21 22.11 36.99
N ALA A 393 -16.37 23.08 37.36
CA ALA A 393 -16.25 24.31 36.61
C ALA A 393 -15.77 24.02 35.20
N GLU A 394 -16.41 24.62 34.20
CA GLU A 394 -16.03 24.43 32.81
C GLU A 394 -14.70 25.15 32.51
N VAL A 395 -13.87 24.52 31.70
CA VAL A 395 -12.59 25.06 31.25
C VAL A 395 -12.54 24.94 29.74
N LEU A 396 -12.23 26.03 29.06
CA LEU A 396 -11.95 26.02 27.62
C LEU A 396 -10.47 25.70 27.40
N VAL A 397 -10.20 24.54 26.81
CA VAL A 397 -8.87 24.08 26.44
C VAL A 397 -8.76 24.07 24.91
N ILE A 398 -7.86 24.89 24.37
CA ILE A 398 -7.43 24.82 22.98
C ILE A 398 -6.24 23.87 22.91
N VAL A 399 -6.44 22.74 22.25
CA VAL A 399 -5.41 21.72 22.03
C VAL A 399 -5.01 21.68 20.56
N GLU A 400 -3.74 21.40 20.33
CA GLU A 400 -3.19 21.12 19.00
C GLU A 400 -2.96 19.62 18.88
N VAL A 401 -3.68 18.98 17.95
CA VAL A 401 -3.70 17.53 17.73
C VAL A 401 -3.66 17.24 16.23
N PRO A 402 -3.17 16.08 15.78
CA PRO A 402 -3.23 15.80 14.35
C PRO A 402 -4.67 15.66 13.84
N ALA A 403 -4.91 16.11 12.61
CA ALA A 403 -6.22 16.17 11.97
C ALA A 403 -6.98 14.83 12.01
N GLU A 404 -6.26 13.72 11.86
CA GLU A 404 -6.81 12.35 11.87
C GLU A 404 -7.50 11.96 13.20
N PHE A 405 -7.21 12.67 14.29
CA PHE A 405 -7.81 12.43 15.62
C PHE A 405 -9.00 13.35 15.92
N VAL A 406 -9.25 14.38 15.10
CA VAL A 406 -10.28 15.40 15.38
C VAL A 406 -11.68 14.80 15.39
N GLU A 407 -11.99 13.90 14.45
CA GLU A 407 -13.31 13.26 14.38
C GLU A 407 -13.59 12.47 15.66
N ASP A 408 -12.62 11.68 16.13
CA ASP A 408 -12.74 10.90 17.36
C ASP A 408 -12.88 11.81 18.59
N ILE A 409 -12.13 12.92 18.63
CA ILE A 409 -12.23 13.93 19.70
C ILE A 409 -13.62 14.56 19.73
N LEU A 410 -14.16 14.98 18.58
CA LEU A 410 -15.47 15.60 18.49
C LEU A 410 -16.60 14.62 18.84
N ARG A 411 -16.45 13.35 18.46
CA ARG A 411 -17.40 12.28 18.79
C ARG A 411 -17.54 12.06 20.29
N TYR A 412 -16.45 12.15 21.04
CA TYR A 412 -16.42 11.91 22.48
C TYR A 412 -16.34 13.17 23.33
N ARG A 413 -16.59 14.36 22.75
CA ARG A 413 -16.36 15.68 23.37
C ARG A 413 -16.86 15.83 24.81
N ASP A 414 -17.99 15.19 25.15
CA ASP A 414 -18.65 15.30 26.45
C ASP A 414 -18.09 14.31 27.50
N ALA A 415 -17.17 13.42 27.10
CA ALA A 415 -16.58 12.37 27.93
C ALA A 415 -15.04 12.30 27.80
N LEU A 416 -14.41 13.41 27.35
CA LEU A 416 -12.96 13.47 27.20
C LEU A 416 -12.24 13.76 28.51
N TYR A 417 -11.06 13.18 28.63
CA TYR A 417 -10.08 13.44 29.67
C TYR A 417 -8.75 13.83 29.03
N ILE A 418 -8.16 14.92 29.49
CA ILE A 418 -6.84 15.38 29.06
C ILE A 418 -5.87 15.17 30.20
N THR A 419 -4.73 14.52 29.92
CA THR A 419 -3.65 14.36 30.89
C THR A 419 -2.33 14.88 30.35
N LYS A 420 -1.56 15.55 31.21
CA LYS A 420 -0.18 15.93 30.90
C LYS A 420 0.70 14.69 30.81
N ILE A 421 1.60 14.66 29.82
CA ILE A 421 2.68 13.67 29.75
C ILE A 421 3.85 14.24 30.55
N ALA A 422 4.18 13.63 31.70
CA ALA A 422 5.43 13.92 32.40
C ALA A 422 6.59 13.29 31.60
N GLY A 423 7.56 14.13 31.22
CA GLY A 423 8.81 13.73 30.58
C GLY A 423 9.92 13.61 31.60
#